data_AF-A0A3N5JXR7-F1
#
_entry.id   AF-A0A3N5JXR7-F1
#
_cell.length_a   1.000
_cell.length_b   1.000
_cell.length_c   1.000
_cell.angle_alpha   90.00
_cell.angle_beta   90.00
_cell.angle_gamma   90.00
#
_symmetry.space_group_name_H-M   'P 1'
#
loop_
_entity.id
_entity.type
_entity.pdbx_description
1 polymer ?
#
loop_
_entity_poly.entity_id
_entity_poly.type
_entity_poly.pdbx_seq_one_letter_code
_entity_poly.pdbx_strand_id
1 'polypeptide(L)'
;MKNFRIVPLFVLSSMCAGLLLSQEASLKNETNKELIEENYLVGLQSENAGLQRSCALMLGQMRSSRAVVPLIHILKENTHPELKIAAAWALCTIGDSRGTFAVKQAVEFNDCCETQLACAWYYENLVQPGTFYFKVVGETALAEIEKGKNK
;
A
#
# COMPACT_ATOMS: atom_id res chain seq x y z
N MET A 1 -21.75 64.84 3.61
CA MET A 1 -22.68 63.80 4.10
C MET A 1 -22.20 62.44 3.59
N LYS A 2 -21.45 61.66 4.39
CA LYS A 2 -21.04 60.29 4.04
C LYS A 2 -21.67 59.34 5.06
N ASN A 3 -22.67 58.59 4.62
CA ASN A 3 -23.40 57.62 5.43
C ASN A 3 -22.49 56.42 5.72
N PHE A 4 -21.89 56.38 6.91
CA PHE A 4 -21.16 55.21 7.40
C PHE A 4 -22.17 54.13 7.77
N ARG A 5 -22.32 53.11 6.92
CA ARG A 5 -23.13 51.93 7.22
C ARG A 5 -22.40 51.13 8.31
N ILE A 6 -22.86 51.27 9.56
CA ILE A 6 -22.39 50.47 10.69
C ILE A 6 -22.90 49.04 10.46
N VAL A 7 -22.05 48.18 9.90
CA VAL A 7 -22.32 46.74 9.88
C VAL A 7 -22.15 46.26 11.33
N PRO A 8 -23.17 45.68 11.97
CA PRO A 8 -23.10 45.36 13.39
C PRO A 8 -22.04 44.28 13.64
N LEU A 9 -21.10 44.56 14.55
CA LEU A 9 -20.00 43.67 14.98
C LEU A 9 -20.48 42.25 15.38
N PHE A 10 -21.77 42.13 15.72
CA PHE A 10 -22.46 40.87 16.02
C PHE A 10 -22.50 39.88 14.85
N VAL A 11 -22.57 40.35 13.60
CA VAL A 11 -22.65 39.47 12.43
C VAL A 11 -21.27 38.87 12.11
N LEU A 12 -20.20 39.63 12.37
CA LEU A 12 -18.82 39.19 12.20
C LEU A 12 -18.40 38.13 13.24
N SER A 13 -18.82 38.25 14.51
CA SER A 13 -18.52 37.23 15.52
C SER A 13 -19.29 35.92 15.27
N SER A 14 -20.55 36.01 14.83
CA SER A 14 -21.37 34.86 14.48
C SER A 14 -20.85 34.11 13.24
N MET A 15 -20.38 34.82 12.20
CA MET A 15 -19.74 34.20 11.04
C MET A 15 -18.38 33.56 11.38
N CYS A 16 -17.58 34.19 12.24
CA CYS A 16 -16.31 33.61 12.72
C CYS A 16 -16.53 32.32 13.54
N ALA A 17 -17.57 32.26 14.39
CA ALA A 17 -17.84 31.08 15.21
C ALA A 17 -18.25 29.86 14.35
N GLY A 18 -19.06 30.05 13.31
CA GLY A 18 -19.41 28.98 12.37
C GLY A 18 -18.20 28.49 11.56
N LEU A 19 -17.31 29.40 11.16
CA LEU A 19 -16.07 29.07 10.46
C LEU A 19 -15.10 28.29 11.36
N LEU A 20 -14.95 28.70 12.62
CA LEU A 20 -14.13 28.02 13.63
C LEU A 20 -14.61 26.58 13.91
N LEU A 21 -15.92 26.38 14.12
CA LEU A 21 -16.48 25.04 14.32
C LEU A 21 -16.28 24.13 13.10
N SER A 22 -16.35 24.67 11.88
CA SER A 22 -16.08 23.91 10.66
C SER A 22 -14.60 23.53 10.51
N GLN A 23 -13.69 24.39 10.97
CA GLN A 23 -12.24 24.18 10.87
C GLN A 23 -11.74 23.16 11.90
N GLU A 24 -12.30 23.15 13.11
CA GLU A 24 -11.96 22.17 14.16
C GLU A 24 -12.35 20.74 13.79
N ALA A 25 -13.48 20.55 13.10
CA ALA A 25 -13.91 19.22 12.65
C ALA A 25 -13.00 18.65 11.55
N SER A 26 -12.54 19.50 10.62
CA SER A 26 -11.59 19.12 9.56
C SER A 26 -10.23 18.72 10.14
N LEU A 27 -9.73 19.49 11.11
CA LEU A 27 -8.46 19.22 11.79
C LEU A 27 -8.48 17.88 12.54
N LYS A 28 -9.56 17.59 13.30
CA LYS A 28 -9.67 16.33 14.04
C LYS A 28 -9.64 15.10 13.13
N ASN A 29 -10.27 15.18 11.96
CA ASN A 29 -10.32 14.05 11.04
C ASN A 29 -8.96 13.79 10.37
N GLU A 30 -8.23 14.85 10.01
CA GLU A 30 -6.87 14.74 9.49
C GLU A 30 -5.87 14.25 10.55
N THR A 31 -5.94 14.77 11.78
CA THR A 31 -5.10 14.30 12.88
C THR A 31 -5.36 12.83 13.23
N ASN A 32 -6.62 12.37 13.11
CA ASN A 32 -6.93 10.97 13.34
C ASN A 32 -6.32 10.08 12.26
N LYS A 33 -6.33 10.50 10.99
CA LYS A 33 -5.72 9.74 9.89
C LYS A 33 -4.20 9.64 10.05
N GLU A 34 -3.53 10.74 10.37
CA GLU A 34 -2.09 10.76 10.59
C GLU A 34 -1.67 9.88 11.77
N LEU A 35 -2.44 9.94 12.88
CA LEU A 35 -2.20 9.09 14.04
C LEU A 35 -2.43 7.60 13.73
N ILE A 36 -3.47 7.28 12.95
CA ILE A 36 -3.74 5.91 12.50
C ILE A 36 -2.59 5.40 11.63
N GLU A 37 -2.11 6.21 10.69
CA GLU A 37 -0.97 5.88 9.83
C GLU A 37 0.31 5.64 10.65
N GLU A 38 0.60 6.51 11.61
CA GLU A 38 1.73 6.38 12.52
C GLU A 38 1.63 5.10 13.36
N ASN A 39 0.47 4.80 13.92
CA ASN A 39 0.24 3.57 14.67
C ASN A 39 0.47 2.32 13.81
N TYR A 40 0.08 2.33 12.54
CA TYR A 40 0.35 1.21 11.64
C TYR A 40 1.83 1.11 11.26
N LEU A 41 2.53 2.24 11.09
CA LEU A 41 3.99 2.23 10.86
C LEU A 41 4.73 1.64 12.07
N VAL A 42 4.31 1.97 13.29
CA VAL A 42 4.82 1.34 14.52
C VAL A 42 4.46 -0.15 14.56
N GLY A 43 3.24 -0.50 14.20
CA GLY A 43 2.77 -1.90 14.16
C GLY A 43 3.54 -2.79 13.17
N LEU A 44 4.12 -2.22 12.11
CA LEU A 44 5.01 -2.95 11.20
C LEU A 44 6.29 -3.45 11.87
N GLN A 45 6.68 -2.89 13.01
CA GLN A 45 7.87 -3.29 13.76
C GLN A 45 7.55 -4.28 14.89
N SER A 46 6.29 -4.71 15.00
CA SER A 46 5.88 -5.69 16.01
C SER A 46 6.46 -7.07 15.73
N GLU A 47 6.75 -7.82 16.79
CA GLU A 47 7.12 -9.24 16.74
C GLU A 47 5.93 -10.15 16.35
N ASN A 48 4.70 -9.63 16.44
CA ASN A 48 3.50 -10.38 16.07
C ASN A 48 3.28 -10.32 14.55
N ALA A 49 3.57 -11.42 13.86
CA ALA A 49 3.41 -11.54 12.41
C ALA A 49 1.98 -11.23 11.92
N GLY A 50 0.94 -11.59 12.69
CA GLY A 50 -0.45 -11.28 12.36
C GLY A 50 -0.76 -9.77 12.42
N LEU A 51 -0.21 -9.08 13.41
CA LEU A 51 -0.30 -7.62 13.52
C LEU A 51 0.47 -6.94 12.39
N GLN A 52 1.73 -7.35 12.16
CA GLN A 52 2.57 -6.81 11.10
C GLN A 52 1.89 -6.95 9.72
N ARG A 53 1.29 -8.11 9.43
CA ARG A 53 0.52 -8.37 8.21
C ARG A 53 -0.68 -7.44 8.09
N SER A 54 -1.45 -7.28 9.16
CA SER A 54 -2.63 -6.43 9.18
C SER A 54 -2.26 -4.96 8.96
N CYS A 55 -1.19 -4.48 9.60
CA CYS A 55 -0.66 -3.14 9.39
C CYS A 55 -0.18 -2.92 7.96
N ALA A 56 0.52 -3.89 7.35
CA ALA A 56 0.96 -3.80 5.96
C ALA A 56 -0.22 -3.65 4.98
N LEU A 57 -1.27 -4.46 5.16
CA LEU A 57 -2.49 -4.38 4.35
C LEU A 57 -3.19 -3.04 4.54
N MET A 58 -3.33 -2.56 5.78
CA MET A 58 -4.02 -1.30 6.05
C MET A 58 -3.27 -0.09 5.47
N LEU A 59 -1.94 -0.06 5.58
CA LEU A 59 -1.11 0.98 4.96
C LEU A 59 -1.21 0.97 3.43
N GLY A 60 -1.34 -0.20 2.81
CA GLY A 60 -1.64 -0.35 1.39
C GLY A 60 -3.01 0.22 1.01
N GLN A 61 -4.06 -0.09 1.77
CA GLN A 61 -5.41 0.45 1.57
C GLN A 61 -5.45 1.97 1.71
N MET A 62 -4.70 2.52 2.67
CA MET A 62 -4.56 3.96 2.87
C MET A 62 -3.71 4.64 1.79
N ARG A 63 -3.02 3.87 0.94
CA ARG A 63 -2.02 4.35 -0.03
C ARG A 63 -0.96 5.25 0.60
N SER A 64 -0.49 4.88 1.79
CA SER A 64 0.53 5.64 2.51
C SER A 64 1.86 5.60 1.77
N SER A 65 2.35 6.77 1.34
CA SER A 65 3.68 6.92 0.76
C SER A 65 4.80 6.75 1.80
N ARG A 66 4.52 7.00 3.08
CA ARG A 66 5.46 6.80 4.20
C ARG A 66 5.75 5.31 4.44
N ALA A 67 4.79 4.43 4.14
CA ALA A 67 4.93 2.99 4.29
C ALA A 67 5.81 2.32 3.24
N VAL A 68 6.15 3.00 2.13
CA VAL A 68 6.88 2.40 1.00
C VAL A 68 8.22 1.81 1.44
N VAL A 69 9.03 2.57 2.18
CA VAL A 69 10.37 2.11 2.62
C VAL A 69 10.26 0.94 3.62
N PRO A 70 9.44 1.01 4.69
CA PRO A 70 9.20 -0.12 5.58
C PRO A 70 8.72 -1.38 4.86
N LEU A 71 7.79 -1.25 3.91
CA LEU A 71 7.23 -2.39 3.18
C LEU A 71 8.27 -3.02 2.23
N ILE A 72 9.15 -2.23 1.61
CA ILE A 72 10.28 -2.75 0.81
C ILE A 72 11.22 -3.58 1.69
N HIS A 73 11.48 -3.13 2.92
CA HIS A 73 12.32 -3.88 3.86
C HIS A 73 11.69 -5.23 4.21
N ILE A 74 10.39 -5.26 4.51
CA ILE A 74 9.64 -6.51 4.79
C ILE A 74 9.69 -7.45 3.57
N LEU A 75 9.51 -6.93 2.37
CA LEU A 75 9.54 -7.73 1.15
C LEU A 75 10.89 -8.45 0.95
N LYS A 76 12.00 -7.81 1.32
CA LYS A 76 13.36 -8.33 1.12
C LYS A 76 13.81 -9.24 2.27
N GLU A 77 13.77 -8.72 3.49
CA GLU A 77 14.48 -9.29 4.65
C GLU A 77 13.61 -10.24 5.49
N ASN A 78 12.28 -10.21 5.35
CA ASN A 78 11.42 -11.02 6.21
C ASN A 78 11.53 -12.51 5.83
N THR A 79 11.35 -13.41 6.78
CA THR A 79 11.41 -14.87 6.54
C THR A 79 10.04 -15.46 6.22
N HIS A 80 8.95 -14.77 6.61
CA HIS A 80 7.59 -15.26 6.47
C HIS A 80 7.01 -14.92 5.09
N PRO A 81 6.66 -15.92 4.25
CA PRO A 81 6.13 -15.68 2.91
C PRO A 81 4.84 -14.84 2.90
N GLU A 82 3.94 -15.08 3.85
CA GLU A 82 2.68 -14.33 3.96
C GLU A 82 2.89 -12.82 4.16
N LEU A 83 3.93 -12.44 4.91
CA LEU A 83 4.27 -11.05 5.16
C LEU A 83 4.87 -10.38 3.92
N LYS A 84 5.72 -11.11 3.17
CA LYS A 84 6.22 -10.64 1.87
C LYS A 84 5.08 -10.42 0.87
N ILE A 85 4.13 -11.35 0.81
CA ILE A 85 2.95 -11.27 -0.06
C ILE A 85 2.10 -10.04 0.28
N ALA A 86 1.83 -9.82 1.58
CA ALA A 86 1.09 -8.64 2.03
C ALA A 86 1.83 -7.33 1.70
N ALA A 87 3.16 -7.29 1.88
CA ALA A 87 3.97 -6.15 1.53
C ALA A 87 3.98 -5.88 0.01
N ALA A 88 4.08 -6.92 -0.81
CA ALA A 88 4.03 -6.80 -2.27
C ALA A 88 2.68 -6.24 -2.75
N TRP A 89 1.57 -6.77 -2.23
CA TRP A 89 0.23 -6.24 -2.52
C TRP A 89 0.12 -4.76 -2.13
N ALA A 90 0.59 -4.40 -0.93
CA ALA A 90 0.54 -3.03 -0.44
C ALA A 90 1.38 -2.08 -1.31
N LEU A 91 2.60 -2.46 -1.68
CA LEU A 91 3.47 -1.69 -2.56
C LEU A 91 2.87 -1.47 -3.96
N CYS A 92 2.30 -2.51 -4.56
CA CYS A 92 1.59 -2.40 -5.84
C CYS A 92 0.34 -1.52 -5.73
N THR A 93 -0.39 -1.60 -4.62
CA THR A 93 -1.60 -0.80 -4.37
C THR A 93 -1.29 0.69 -4.12
N ILE A 94 -0.16 0.98 -3.47
CA ILE A 94 0.35 2.34 -3.29
C ILE A 94 0.76 2.94 -4.65
N GLY A 95 1.36 2.13 -5.53
CA GLY A 95 1.76 2.55 -6.88
C GLY A 95 3.02 3.42 -6.92
N ASP A 96 3.79 3.51 -5.83
CA ASP A 96 5.07 4.22 -5.82
C ASP A 96 6.08 3.46 -6.69
N SER A 97 6.78 4.18 -7.58
CA SER A 97 7.78 3.62 -8.48
C SER A 97 8.87 2.79 -7.77
N ARG A 98 9.27 3.18 -6.55
CA ARG A 98 10.26 2.45 -5.75
C ARG A 98 9.71 1.13 -5.27
N GLY A 99 8.44 1.12 -4.84
CA GLY A 99 7.73 -0.06 -4.38
C GLY A 99 7.50 -1.05 -5.50
N THR A 100 6.96 -0.59 -6.62
CA THR A 100 6.71 -1.42 -7.80
C THR A 100 8.01 -1.99 -8.37
N PHE A 101 9.10 -1.22 -8.41
CA PHE A 101 10.42 -1.73 -8.79
C PHE A 101 10.92 -2.82 -7.84
N ALA A 102 10.75 -2.66 -6.53
CA ALA A 102 11.12 -3.67 -5.56
C ALA A 102 10.31 -4.97 -5.73
N VAL A 103 9.01 -4.87 -6.02
CA VAL A 103 8.16 -6.05 -6.31
C VAL A 103 8.63 -6.75 -7.59
N LYS A 104 8.96 -6.01 -8.64
CA LYS A 104 9.52 -6.58 -9.87
C LYS A 104 10.80 -7.36 -9.61
N GLN A 105 11.71 -6.79 -8.81
CA GLN A 105 12.94 -7.47 -8.40
C GLN A 105 12.65 -8.72 -7.54
N ALA A 106 11.63 -8.68 -6.67
CA ALA A 106 11.26 -9.83 -5.87
C ALA A 106 10.74 -11.00 -6.71
N VAL A 107 10.12 -10.74 -7.87
CA VAL A 107 9.74 -11.82 -8.81
C VAL A 107 10.97 -12.55 -9.36
N GLU A 108 12.07 -11.83 -9.61
CA GLU A 108 13.29 -12.38 -10.21
C GLU A 108 14.21 -13.07 -9.18
N PHE A 109 14.31 -12.52 -7.97
CA PHE A 109 15.36 -12.88 -7.01
C PHE A 109 14.88 -13.48 -5.68
N ASN A 110 13.58 -13.59 -5.42
CA ASN A 110 13.11 -14.09 -4.12
C ASN A 110 13.17 -15.63 -4.04
N ASP A 111 13.49 -16.17 -2.87
CA ASP A 111 13.74 -17.61 -2.68
C ASP A 111 12.48 -18.50 -2.72
N CYS A 112 11.29 -17.93 -2.46
CA CYS A 112 10.04 -18.68 -2.32
C CYS A 112 9.12 -18.54 -3.55
N CYS A 113 8.76 -19.67 -4.15
CA CYS A 113 7.85 -19.77 -5.30
C CYS A 113 6.49 -19.11 -5.05
N GLU A 114 5.92 -19.26 -3.85
CA GLU A 114 4.62 -18.65 -3.51
C GLU A 114 4.68 -17.12 -3.56
N THR A 115 5.72 -16.54 -2.98
CA THR A 115 5.94 -15.09 -3.00
C THR A 115 6.20 -14.60 -4.42
N GLN A 116 6.97 -15.33 -5.24
CA GLN A 116 7.22 -14.97 -6.65
C GLN A 116 5.92 -14.91 -7.46
N LEU A 117 5.09 -15.97 -7.39
CA LEU A 117 3.82 -16.05 -8.11
C LEU A 117 2.85 -14.96 -7.66
N ALA A 118 2.74 -14.71 -6.36
CA ALA A 118 1.89 -13.63 -5.84
C ALA A 118 2.39 -12.25 -6.26
N CYS A 119 3.69 -11.98 -6.18
CA CYS A 119 4.28 -10.71 -6.63
C CYS A 119 4.03 -10.48 -8.12
N ALA A 120 4.25 -11.50 -8.95
CA ALA A 120 3.99 -11.44 -10.38
C ALA A 120 2.50 -11.14 -10.64
N TRP A 121 1.60 -11.89 -9.98
CA TRP A 121 0.16 -11.67 -10.11
C TRP A 121 -0.26 -10.24 -9.71
N TYR A 122 0.22 -9.72 -8.58
CA TYR A 122 -0.08 -8.35 -8.16
C TYR A 122 0.46 -7.30 -9.12
N TYR A 123 1.68 -7.48 -9.64
CA TYR A 123 2.26 -6.54 -10.59
C TYR A 123 1.49 -6.51 -11.91
N GLU A 124 1.08 -7.68 -12.42
CA GLU A 124 0.26 -7.79 -13.63
C GLU A 124 -1.09 -7.11 -13.49
N ASN A 125 -1.77 -7.33 -12.35
CA ASN A 125 -3.13 -6.85 -12.16
C ASN A 125 -3.20 -5.37 -11.72
N LEU A 126 -2.19 -4.87 -11.00
CA LEU A 126 -2.25 -3.55 -10.36
C LEU A 126 -1.28 -2.52 -10.96
N VAL A 127 -0.21 -2.95 -11.64
CA VAL A 127 0.85 -2.06 -12.11
C VAL A 127 0.89 -2.00 -13.64
N GLN A 128 1.30 -3.10 -14.28
CA GLN A 128 1.49 -3.15 -15.73
C GLN A 128 1.15 -4.55 -16.26
N PRO A 129 0.00 -4.74 -16.92
CA PRO A 129 -0.35 -6.03 -17.50
C PRO A 129 0.54 -6.36 -18.71
N GLY A 130 0.83 -7.64 -18.88
CA GLY A 130 1.72 -8.18 -19.90
C GLY A 130 3.22 -8.06 -19.58
N THR A 131 3.61 -7.73 -18.34
CA THR A 131 5.03 -7.59 -17.96
C THR A 131 5.71 -8.94 -17.79
N PHE A 132 4.98 -9.91 -17.24
CA PHE A 132 5.44 -11.25 -16.92
C PHE A 132 4.67 -12.28 -17.74
N TYR A 133 5.40 -13.06 -18.54
CA TYR A 133 4.87 -14.28 -19.15
C TYR A 133 5.07 -15.42 -18.16
N PHE A 134 4.06 -15.72 -17.35
CA PHE A 134 4.12 -16.91 -16.50
C PHE A 134 4.04 -18.14 -17.42
N LYS A 135 5.14 -18.90 -17.53
CA LYS A 135 5.03 -20.31 -17.86
C LYS A 135 4.54 -20.96 -16.58
N VAL A 136 3.27 -21.35 -16.50
CA VAL A 136 2.86 -22.30 -15.45
C VAL A 136 3.81 -23.47 -15.58
N VAL A 137 4.57 -23.77 -14.53
CA VAL A 137 5.58 -24.84 -14.51
C VAL A 137 4.98 -26.21 -14.88
N GLY A 138 3.65 -26.33 -14.99
CA GLY A 138 2.95 -27.49 -15.54
C GLY A 138 2.97 -27.64 -17.07
N GLU A 139 3.06 -26.59 -17.88
CA GLU A 139 2.95 -26.73 -19.35
C GLU A 139 4.26 -27.17 -20.01
N THR A 140 5.42 -26.75 -19.48
CA THR A 140 6.72 -27.22 -20.00
C THR A 140 7.02 -28.66 -19.62
N ALA A 141 6.63 -29.07 -18.42
CA ALA A 141 6.83 -30.44 -17.97
C ALA A 141 5.98 -31.43 -18.80
N LEU A 142 4.73 -31.07 -19.12
CA LEU A 142 3.86 -31.90 -19.96
C LEU A 142 4.36 -31.99 -21.42
N ALA A 143 4.86 -30.90 -21.99
CA ALA A 143 5.39 -30.88 -23.36
C ALA A 143 6.67 -31.72 -23.52
N GLU A 144 7.49 -31.85 -22.48
CA GLU A 144 8.68 -32.71 -22.49
C GLU A 144 8.32 -34.20 -22.24
N ILE A 145 7.31 -34.48 -21.40
CA ILE A 145 6.81 -35.84 -21.16
C ILE A 145 6.10 -36.40 -22.42
N GLU A 146 5.35 -35.59 -23.16
CA GLU A 146 4.72 -36.02 -24.42
C GLU A 146 5.73 -36.28 -25.54
N LYS A 147 6.81 -35.49 -25.61
CA LYS A 147 7.92 -35.75 -26.56
C LYS A 147 8.72 -37.01 -26.22
N GLY A 148 8.79 -37.39 -24.94
CA GLY A 148 9.45 -38.63 -24.49
C GLY A 148 8.63 -39.91 -24.74
N LYS A 149 7.31 -39.80 -24.96
CA LYS A 149 6.42 -40.96 -25.24
C LYS A 149 6.29 -41.31 -26.73
N ASN A 150 6.75 -40.45 -27.63
CA ASN A 150 6.69 -40.63 -29.09
C ASN A 150 8.07 -40.93 -29.73
N LYS A 151 9.03 -41.39 -28.93
CA LYS A 151 10.29 -42.01 -29.38
C LYS A 151 10.31 -43.45 -28.92
#